data_AF-A0A4S1FK81-F1
#
_entry.id   AF-A0A4S1FK81-F1
#
_cell.length_a   1.000
_cell.length_b   1.000
_cell.length_c   1.000
_cell.angle_alpha   90.00
_cell.angle_beta   90.00
_cell.angle_gamma   90.00
#
_symmetry.space_group_name_H-M   'P 1'
#
loop_
_entity.id
_entity.type
_entity.pdbx_description
1 polymer ?
#
loop_
_entity_poly.entity_id
_entity_poly.type
_entity_poly.pdbx_seq_one_letter_code
_entity_poly.pdbx_strand_id
1 'polypeptide(L)'
;MMARIRAIGRRFPDYGWSWPTGGLDQLLKAALLHDENAARDRAAAWLDDNDIDHVSFREHRLLAAISDRFGRRLAGHAAYPRLVGLQKMLWTKSRMAMREAEPVLKAMADTGCAVMLIKGASRIAVNVSAQRGRVAHDIDILVRSQDMETAFDVLRGRDWQIATGVSPQYLRTRLASLRSMNFYKGNYGDIDLHQLAYDGSQQSAEDDLAIWRRAVPAEFSGVAVLVPSPADRIALAIAHGGLDAHTHSDWLVDCAVAIEGADVDWDVFLDIAARRGLAVAAAVALSYLALEIGIAVPDEVLARVMEMADRRGMSRWSSVLQAKPRTDFGGLTWLSRGFAKQLRLQRKKGRLRQAEPDVVWRGKAAAAGKTTQAAPFVLSQGIAGPPGAAREMMLDVVVRIAVPPVRRRIEMEINAADRHVARLRSMAISRAGGERTLRFRGKVKLDQTGQGLVLEARPSRQFRVWDNEQAVATYGALPFQLISAKFSPAD
;
A
#
# COMPACT_ATOMS: atom_id res chain seq x y z
N MET A 1 22.29 -31.33 21.69
CA MET A 1 21.25 -31.15 22.73
C MET A 1 20.11 -30.39 22.07
N MET A 2 18.97 -31.02 21.77
CA MET A 2 17.84 -30.35 21.10
C MET A 2 17.38 -29.16 21.95
N ALA A 3 17.36 -27.97 21.36
CA ALA A 3 16.89 -26.78 22.06
C ALA A 3 15.40 -26.96 22.40
N ARG A 4 15.08 -27.22 23.67
CA ARG A 4 13.67 -27.25 24.11
C ARG A 4 13.10 -25.85 23.97
N ILE A 5 12.05 -25.71 23.17
CA ILE A 5 11.24 -24.50 23.12
C ILE A 5 10.65 -24.27 24.51
N ARG A 6 10.87 -23.08 25.09
CA ARG A 6 10.24 -22.73 26.37
C ARG A 6 8.72 -22.70 26.21
N ALA A 7 7.97 -22.99 27.26
CA ALA A 7 6.53 -22.78 27.26
C ALA A 7 6.20 -21.31 27.01
N ILE A 8 5.26 -21.04 26.09
CA ILE A 8 4.81 -19.68 25.75
C ILE A 8 3.43 -19.47 26.37
N GLY A 9 3.35 -18.51 27.29
CA GLY A 9 2.11 -18.12 27.96
C GLY A 9 1.32 -17.06 27.20
N ARG A 10 0.03 -16.94 27.50
CA ARG A 10 -0.87 -15.88 26.99
C ARG A 10 -0.81 -14.58 27.79
N ARG A 11 0.18 -14.42 28.69
CA ARG A 11 0.34 -13.24 29.56
C ARG A 11 1.47 -12.34 29.03
N PHE A 12 1.28 -11.02 29.11
CA PHE A 12 2.33 -10.07 28.76
C PHE A 12 3.53 -10.20 29.72
N PRO A 13 4.79 -10.13 29.26
CA PRO A 13 5.26 -9.79 27.90
C PRO A 13 5.62 -11.01 27.04
N ASP A 14 4.98 -12.16 27.24
CA ASP A 14 5.25 -13.34 26.41
C ASP A 14 4.58 -13.25 25.04
N TYR A 15 5.10 -13.99 24.06
CA TYR A 15 4.68 -13.88 22.66
C TYR A 15 3.22 -14.30 22.45
N GLY A 16 2.75 -15.26 23.25
CA GLY A 16 1.38 -15.76 23.19
C GLY A 16 0.32 -14.73 23.60
N TRP A 17 0.70 -13.66 24.28
CA TRP A 17 -0.21 -12.54 24.57
C TRP A 17 -0.65 -11.79 23.30
N SER A 18 0.17 -11.82 22.25
CA SER A 18 -0.08 -11.20 20.95
C SER A 18 -0.65 -12.16 19.91
N TRP A 19 -0.85 -13.43 20.25
CA TRP A 19 -1.53 -14.37 19.38
C TRP A 19 -2.96 -13.89 19.07
N PRO A 20 -3.50 -14.24 17.89
CA PRO A 20 -4.90 -14.02 17.57
C PRO A 20 -5.84 -14.54 18.67
N THR A 21 -6.92 -13.82 18.93
CA THR A 21 -8.00 -14.26 19.83
C THR A 21 -9.38 -14.02 19.20
N GLY A 22 -10.44 -14.53 19.84
CA GLY A 22 -11.82 -14.35 19.39
C GLY A 22 -12.09 -14.90 17.98
N GLY A 23 -12.93 -14.19 17.22
CA GLY A 23 -13.33 -14.63 15.87
C GLY A 23 -12.18 -14.76 14.88
N LEU A 24 -11.09 -13.98 15.02
CA LEU A 24 -9.92 -14.11 14.17
C LEU A 24 -9.18 -15.44 14.41
N ASP A 25 -8.99 -15.85 15.67
CA ASP A 25 -8.39 -17.15 16.02
C ASP A 25 -9.25 -18.31 15.51
N GLN A 26 -10.58 -18.20 15.65
CA GLN A 26 -11.51 -19.21 15.12
C GLN A 26 -11.39 -19.36 13.60
N LEU A 27 -11.40 -18.25 12.85
CA LEU A 27 -11.25 -18.29 11.39
C LEU A 27 -9.88 -18.81 10.95
N LEU A 28 -8.80 -18.44 11.64
CA LEU A 28 -7.45 -18.96 11.35
C LEU A 28 -7.37 -20.47 11.60
N LYS A 29 -7.93 -20.94 12.72
CA LYS A 29 -8.02 -22.37 13.03
C LYS A 29 -8.87 -23.13 12.02
N ALA A 30 -10.00 -22.57 11.60
CA ALA A 30 -10.81 -23.12 10.52
C ALA A 30 -10.04 -23.20 9.19
N ALA A 31 -9.22 -22.20 8.88
CA ALA A 31 -8.43 -22.16 7.67
C ALA A 31 -7.20 -23.09 7.70
N LEU A 32 -6.58 -23.32 8.87
CA LEU A 32 -5.23 -23.88 8.96
C LEU A 32 -5.05 -25.16 9.78
N LEU A 33 -5.94 -25.51 10.73
CA LEU A 33 -5.73 -26.71 11.55
C LEU A 33 -5.66 -27.96 10.69
N HIS A 34 -4.72 -28.87 10.92
CA HIS A 34 -4.62 -30.13 10.16
C HIS A 34 -5.80 -31.08 10.39
N ASP A 35 -6.36 -31.12 11.61
CA ASP A 35 -7.57 -31.88 11.89
C ASP A 35 -8.76 -31.24 11.17
N GLU A 36 -9.17 -31.88 10.07
CA GLU A 36 -10.26 -31.43 9.20
C GLU A 36 -11.60 -31.31 9.94
N ASN A 37 -11.89 -32.17 10.91
CA ASN A 37 -13.14 -32.11 11.66
C ASN A 37 -13.12 -30.93 12.63
N ALA A 38 -12.03 -30.80 13.42
CA ALA A 38 -11.87 -29.68 14.32
C ALA A 38 -11.88 -28.34 13.56
N ALA A 39 -11.21 -28.26 12.41
CA ALA A 39 -11.21 -27.08 11.56
C ALA A 39 -12.62 -26.72 11.04
N ARG A 40 -13.39 -27.73 10.57
CA ARG A 40 -14.76 -27.54 10.10
C ARG A 40 -15.68 -27.07 11.23
N ASP A 41 -15.56 -27.65 12.41
CA ASP A 41 -16.40 -27.29 13.55
C ASP A 41 -16.10 -25.85 14.03
N ARG A 42 -14.85 -25.39 13.91
CA ARG A 42 -14.51 -23.95 14.10
C ARG A 42 -15.15 -23.05 13.04
N ALA A 43 -15.19 -23.49 11.78
CA ALA A 43 -15.85 -22.75 10.72
C ALA A 43 -17.35 -22.63 10.98
N ALA A 44 -18.02 -23.74 11.30
CA ALA A 44 -19.46 -23.76 11.60
C ALA A 44 -19.80 -22.85 12.79
N ALA A 45 -19.11 -23.01 13.92
CA ALA A 45 -19.33 -22.17 15.10
C ALA A 45 -19.18 -20.68 14.80
N TRP A 46 -18.17 -20.29 14.02
CA TRP A 46 -18.00 -18.88 13.64
C TRP A 46 -19.14 -18.39 12.74
N LEU A 47 -19.60 -19.21 11.79
CA LEU A 47 -20.68 -18.88 10.86
C LEU A 47 -22.05 -18.79 11.54
N ASP A 48 -22.26 -19.53 12.63
CA ASP A 48 -23.48 -19.44 13.44
C ASP A 48 -23.53 -18.13 14.25
N ASP A 49 -22.37 -17.66 14.73
CA ASP A 49 -22.27 -16.46 15.57
C ASP A 49 -22.15 -15.14 14.77
N ASN A 50 -21.92 -15.19 13.45
CA ASN A 50 -21.59 -14.02 12.64
C ASN A 50 -22.35 -13.96 11.31
N ASP A 51 -22.89 -12.78 11.00
CA ASP A 51 -23.47 -12.50 9.69
C ASP A 51 -22.40 -12.11 8.67
N ILE A 52 -22.25 -12.93 7.62
CA ILE A 52 -21.30 -12.74 6.52
C ILE A 52 -21.48 -11.38 5.81
N ASP A 53 -22.68 -10.81 5.83
CA ASP A 53 -22.95 -9.53 5.15
C ASP A 53 -22.38 -8.32 5.89
N HIS A 54 -22.08 -8.48 7.18
CA HIS A 54 -21.57 -7.40 8.05
C HIS A 54 -20.10 -7.56 8.42
N VAL A 55 -19.43 -8.62 7.96
CA VAL A 55 -18.03 -8.89 8.31
C VAL A 55 -17.07 -8.01 7.52
N SER A 56 -15.94 -7.72 8.13
CA SER A 56 -14.91 -6.89 7.54
C SER A 56 -14.20 -7.59 6.38
N PHE A 57 -13.60 -6.81 5.48
CA PHE A 57 -12.88 -7.34 4.30
C PHE A 57 -11.80 -8.39 4.66
N ARG A 58 -11.20 -8.29 5.85
CA ARG A 58 -10.20 -9.25 6.34
C ARG A 58 -10.84 -10.65 6.56
N GLU A 59 -12.06 -10.67 7.09
CA GLU A 59 -12.82 -11.90 7.36
C GLU A 59 -13.28 -12.50 6.03
N HIS A 60 -13.68 -11.68 5.04
CA HIS A 60 -13.98 -12.18 3.69
C HIS A 60 -12.81 -12.96 3.07
N ARG A 61 -11.56 -12.55 3.28
CA ARG A 61 -10.38 -13.27 2.78
C ARG A 61 -10.22 -14.65 3.43
N LEU A 62 -10.41 -14.76 4.74
CA LEU A 62 -10.35 -16.04 5.45
C LEU A 62 -11.55 -16.93 5.10
N LEU A 63 -12.74 -16.35 4.96
CA LEU A 63 -13.94 -17.06 4.51
C LEU A 63 -13.79 -17.63 3.10
N ALA A 64 -13.08 -16.95 2.20
CA ALA A 64 -12.75 -17.49 0.89
C ALA A 64 -11.85 -18.73 0.99
N ALA A 65 -10.83 -18.71 1.85
CA ALA A 65 -9.97 -19.86 2.11
C ALA A 65 -10.75 -21.03 2.72
N ILE A 66 -11.62 -20.76 3.69
CA ILE A 66 -12.49 -21.75 4.35
C ILE A 66 -13.48 -22.37 3.34
N SER A 67 -14.12 -21.54 2.51
CA SER A 67 -15.04 -22.01 1.46
C SER A 67 -14.33 -22.89 0.43
N ASP A 68 -13.10 -22.55 0.05
CA ASP A 68 -12.32 -23.37 -0.88
C ASP A 68 -11.89 -24.71 -0.25
N ARG A 69 -11.45 -24.67 1.02
CA ARG A 69 -11.04 -25.85 1.79
C ARG A 69 -12.17 -26.86 1.97
N PHE A 70 -13.33 -26.42 2.42
CA PHE A 70 -14.42 -27.33 2.77
C PHE A 70 -15.38 -27.60 1.60
N GLY A 71 -15.63 -26.61 0.74
CA GLY A 71 -16.54 -26.73 -0.38
C GLY A 71 -17.89 -27.31 0.05
N ARG A 72 -18.35 -28.36 -0.66
CA ARG A 72 -19.64 -29.03 -0.39
C ARG A 72 -19.75 -29.65 1.00
N ARG A 73 -18.65 -29.80 1.75
CA ARG A 73 -18.72 -30.29 3.15
C ARG A 73 -19.43 -29.30 4.08
N LEU A 74 -19.58 -28.04 3.67
CA LEU A 74 -20.40 -27.04 4.35
C LEU A 74 -21.84 -26.96 3.80
N ALA A 75 -22.25 -27.82 2.85
CA ALA A 75 -23.54 -27.67 2.17
C ALA A 75 -24.78 -27.73 3.08
N GLY A 76 -24.67 -28.39 4.24
CA GLY A 76 -25.74 -28.41 5.25
C GLY A 76 -25.86 -27.15 6.10
N HIS A 77 -24.88 -26.23 6.01
CA HIS A 77 -24.86 -25.01 6.81
C HIS A 77 -25.71 -23.89 6.16
N ALA A 78 -26.51 -23.16 6.93
CA ALA A 78 -27.41 -22.11 6.41
C ALA A 78 -26.64 -21.02 5.62
N ALA A 79 -25.44 -20.68 6.09
CA ALA A 79 -24.54 -19.70 5.47
C ALA A 79 -23.87 -20.15 4.15
N TYR A 80 -23.94 -21.44 3.78
CA TYR A 80 -23.19 -22.00 2.65
C TYR A 80 -23.49 -21.36 1.29
N PRO A 81 -24.76 -21.12 0.89
CA PRO A 81 -25.05 -20.45 -0.37
C PRO A 81 -24.39 -19.06 -0.46
N ARG A 82 -24.31 -18.34 0.67
CA ARG A 82 -23.67 -17.03 0.75
C ARG A 82 -22.15 -17.13 0.62
N LEU A 83 -21.52 -18.12 1.26
CA LEU A 83 -20.09 -18.41 1.10
C LEU A 83 -19.72 -18.72 -0.34
N VAL A 84 -20.52 -19.55 -1.02
CA VAL A 84 -20.32 -19.85 -2.45
C VAL A 84 -20.43 -18.58 -3.29
N GLY A 85 -21.42 -17.72 -3.01
CA GLY A 85 -21.56 -16.42 -3.67
C GLY A 85 -20.35 -15.50 -3.45
N LEU A 86 -19.87 -15.41 -2.20
CA LEU A 86 -18.69 -14.64 -1.84
C LEU A 86 -17.45 -15.16 -2.58
N GLN A 87 -17.21 -16.48 -2.55
CA GLN A 87 -16.08 -17.09 -3.25
C GLN A 87 -16.12 -16.81 -4.76
N LYS A 88 -17.27 -16.98 -5.42
CA LYS A 88 -17.45 -16.69 -6.84
C LYS A 88 -17.17 -15.22 -7.16
N MET A 89 -17.70 -14.30 -6.36
CA MET A 89 -17.49 -12.86 -6.52
C MET A 89 -16.01 -12.48 -6.40
N LEU A 90 -15.34 -12.99 -5.37
CA LEU A 90 -13.93 -12.72 -5.09
C LEU A 90 -13.02 -13.32 -6.17
N TRP A 91 -13.24 -14.58 -6.56
CA TRP A 91 -12.51 -15.24 -7.64
C TRP A 91 -12.67 -14.51 -8.98
N THR A 92 -13.90 -14.09 -9.30
CA THR A 92 -14.19 -13.32 -10.53
C THR A 92 -13.42 -12.00 -10.53
N LYS A 93 -13.45 -11.25 -9.42
CA LYS A 93 -12.69 -10.00 -9.28
C LYS A 93 -11.18 -10.22 -9.43
N SER A 94 -10.62 -11.27 -8.81
CA SER A 94 -9.20 -11.64 -8.94
C SER A 94 -8.84 -11.92 -10.40
N ARG A 95 -9.65 -12.70 -11.13
CA ARG A 95 -9.43 -12.97 -12.56
C ARG A 95 -9.50 -11.73 -13.43
N MET A 96 -10.46 -10.85 -13.18
CA MET A 96 -10.58 -9.59 -13.92
C MET A 96 -9.38 -8.68 -13.66
N ALA A 97 -8.90 -8.57 -12.40
CA ALA A 97 -7.70 -7.83 -12.07
C ALA A 97 -6.45 -8.38 -12.77
N MET A 98 -6.29 -9.71 -12.78
CA MET A 98 -5.20 -10.40 -13.49
C MET A 98 -5.23 -10.15 -15.00
N ARG A 99 -6.41 -10.24 -15.62
CA ARG A 99 -6.59 -9.96 -17.04
C ARG A 99 -6.26 -8.50 -17.39
N GLU A 100 -6.66 -7.55 -16.54
CA GLU A 100 -6.33 -6.14 -16.75
C GLU A 100 -4.82 -5.87 -16.59
N ALA A 101 -4.14 -6.60 -15.70
CA ALA A 101 -2.70 -6.45 -15.45
C ALA A 101 -1.81 -7.13 -16.50
N GLU A 102 -2.27 -8.23 -17.12
CA GLU A 102 -1.48 -8.99 -18.10
C GLU A 102 -0.81 -8.12 -19.18
N PRO A 103 -1.50 -7.19 -19.88
CA PRO A 103 -0.87 -6.40 -20.94
C PRO A 103 0.23 -5.46 -20.46
N VAL A 104 0.17 -4.99 -19.21
CA VAL A 104 1.20 -4.11 -18.65
C VAL A 104 2.38 -4.92 -18.10
N LEU A 105 2.11 -6.08 -17.49
CA LEU A 105 3.17 -7.00 -17.04
C LEU A 105 3.97 -7.52 -18.23
N LYS A 106 3.30 -7.94 -19.31
CA LYS A 106 3.95 -8.35 -20.55
C LYS A 106 4.83 -7.23 -21.11
N ALA A 107 4.33 -6.00 -21.10
CA ALA A 107 5.07 -4.86 -21.61
C ALA A 107 6.31 -4.52 -20.79
N MET A 108 6.26 -4.67 -19.46
CA MET A 108 7.44 -4.51 -18.61
C MET A 108 8.47 -5.60 -18.92
N ALA A 109 8.04 -6.85 -19.10
CA ALA A 109 8.93 -7.93 -19.49
C ALA A 109 9.58 -7.68 -20.86
N ASP A 110 8.80 -7.21 -21.85
CA ASP A 110 9.27 -6.91 -23.20
C ASP A 110 10.28 -5.74 -23.23
N THR A 111 10.26 -4.83 -22.25
CA THR A 111 11.26 -3.75 -22.09
C THR A 111 12.46 -4.14 -21.22
N GLY A 112 12.56 -5.42 -20.81
CA GLY A 112 13.63 -5.91 -19.93
C GLY A 112 13.46 -5.51 -18.46
N CYS A 113 12.34 -4.90 -18.08
CA CYS A 113 12.00 -4.58 -16.69
C CYS A 113 11.51 -5.85 -15.99
N ALA A 114 12.40 -6.51 -15.24
CA ALA A 114 12.05 -7.70 -14.48
C ALA A 114 11.01 -7.37 -13.40
N VAL A 115 9.90 -8.12 -13.40
CA VAL A 115 8.81 -7.96 -12.43
C VAL A 115 8.84 -9.11 -11.44
N MET A 116 8.90 -8.80 -10.15
CA MET A 116 8.71 -9.75 -9.07
C MET A 116 7.32 -9.56 -8.45
N LEU A 117 6.48 -10.59 -8.50
CA LEU A 117 5.22 -10.58 -7.77
C LEU A 117 5.47 -10.82 -6.29
N ILE A 118 4.88 -10.01 -5.43
CA ILE A 118 4.95 -10.17 -3.98
C ILE A 118 3.55 -10.37 -3.38
N LYS A 119 3.49 -10.70 -2.08
CA LYS A 119 2.23 -10.91 -1.34
C LYS A 119 1.29 -11.90 -2.04
N GLY A 120 0.00 -11.55 -2.20
CA GLY A 120 -1.05 -12.41 -2.77
C GLY A 120 -0.75 -12.92 -4.17
N ALA A 121 -0.28 -12.03 -5.06
CA ALA A 121 0.02 -12.38 -6.44
C ALA A 121 1.15 -13.43 -6.54
N SER A 122 2.16 -13.35 -5.65
CA SER A 122 3.25 -14.34 -5.60
C SER A 122 2.77 -15.76 -5.29
N ARG A 123 1.74 -15.90 -4.43
CA ARG A 123 1.17 -17.22 -4.09
C ARG A 123 0.44 -17.82 -5.29
N ILE A 124 -0.30 -17.00 -6.03
CA ILE A 124 -1.04 -17.44 -7.22
C ILE A 124 -0.06 -17.83 -8.35
N ALA A 125 1.05 -17.12 -8.50
CA ALA A 125 2.06 -17.43 -9.51
C ALA A 125 2.81 -18.76 -9.25
N VAL A 126 3.06 -19.10 -7.97
CA VAL A 126 3.68 -20.38 -7.60
C VAL A 126 2.69 -21.54 -7.68
N ASN A 127 1.42 -21.28 -7.34
CA ASN A 127 0.37 -22.28 -7.41
C ASN A 127 -0.94 -21.67 -7.92
N VAL A 128 -1.24 -21.94 -9.20
CA VAL A 128 -2.44 -21.43 -9.87
C VAL A 128 -3.74 -21.80 -9.13
N SER A 129 -3.80 -23.00 -8.52
CA SER A 129 -4.98 -23.43 -7.75
C SER A 129 -5.26 -22.55 -6.52
N ALA A 130 -4.24 -21.88 -5.99
CA ALA A 130 -4.39 -20.97 -4.85
C ALA A 130 -5.30 -19.77 -5.14
N GLN A 131 -5.60 -19.48 -6.42
CA GLN A 131 -6.54 -18.43 -6.83
C GLN A 131 -7.94 -18.61 -6.25
N ARG A 132 -8.36 -19.86 -5.94
CA ARG A 132 -9.71 -20.14 -5.41
C ARG A 132 -9.86 -19.83 -3.93
N GLY A 133 -8.79 -19.99 -3.16
CA GLY A 133 -8.73 -19.74 -1.72
C GLY A 133 -8.11 -18.40 -1.34
N ARG A 134 -7.52 -17.68 -2.30
CA ARG A 134 -6.92 -16.36 -2.07
C ARG A 134 -7.25 -15.35 -3.16
N VAL A 135 -7.68 -14.18 -2.71
CA VAL A 135 -8.04 -13.08 -3.58
C VAL A 135 -6.88 -12.09 -3.70
N ALA A 136 -6.40 -11.86 -4.92
CA ALA A 136 -5.51 -10.77 -5.25
C ALA A 136 -6.37 -9.67 -5.90
N HIS A 137 -6.96 -8.79 -5.09
CA HIS A 137 -7.67 -7.63 -5.62
C HIS A 137 -6.69 -6.58 -6.10
N ASP A 138 -5.60 -6.42 -5.36
CA ASP A 138 -4.40 -5.66 -5.66
C ASP A 138 -3.28 -6.60 -6.12
N ILE A 139 -2.64 -6.26 -7.24
CA ILE A 139 -1.47 -6.97 -7.74
C ILE A 139 -0.24 -6.17 -7.28
N ASP A 140 0.39 -6.65 -6.22
CA ASP A 140 1.64 -6.08 -5.74
C ASP A 140 2.81 -6.56 -6.60
N ILE A 141 3.47 -5.61 -7.25
CA ILE A 141 4.66 -5.86 -8.07
C ILE A 141 5.86 -5.14 -7.48
N LEU A 142 7.02 -5.79 -7.52
CA LEU A 142 8.30 -5.22 -7.16
C LEU A 142 9.15 -5.14 -8.42
N VAL A 143 9.70 -3.95 -8.69
CA VAL A 143 10.71 -3.71 -9.74
C VAL A 143 12.01 -3.27 -9.10
N ARG A 144 13.13 -3.39 -9.81
CA ARG A 144 14.40 -2.85 -9.29
C ARG A 144 14.29 -1.32 -9.25
N SER A 145 14.95 -0.67 -8.30
CA SER A 145 14.88 0.78 -8.15
C SER A 145 15.31 1.54 -9.41
N GLN A 146 16.25 0.99 -10.17
CA GLN A 146 16.69 1.53 -11.47
C GLN A 146 15.62 1.43 -12.57
N ASP A 147 14.68 0.48 -12.47
CA ASP A 147 13.62 0.24 -13.45
C ASP A 147 12.31 0.96 -13.07
N MET A 148 12.28 1.66 -11.94
CA MET A 148 11.09 2.32 -11.41
C MET A 148 10.49 3.35 -12.38
N GLU A 149 11.34 4.11 -13.07
CA GLU A 149 10.91 5.08 -14.08
C GLU A 149 10.34 4.38 -15.33
N THR A 150 11.02 3.34 -15.82
CA THR A 150 10.54 2.51 -16.93
C THR A 150 9.18 1.89 -16.60
N ALA A 151 9.02 1.31 -15.41
CA ALA A 151 7.76 0.70 -14.97
C ALA A 151 6.64 1.74 -14.87
N PHE A 152 6.94 2.93 -14.33
CA PHE A 152 6.02 4.05 -14.28
C PHE A 152 5.54 4.45 -15.68
N ASP A 153 6.44 4.54 -16.65
CA ASP A 153 6.14 4.93 -18.03
C ASP A 153 5.33 3.87 -18.77
N VAL A 154 5.64 2.58 -18.57
CA VAL A 154 4.89 1.47 -19.15
C VAL A 154 3.44 1.44 -18.64
N LEU A 155 3.22 1.68 -17.33
CA LEU A 155 1.89 1.83 -16.75
C LEU A 155 1.14 3.02 -17.36
N ARG A 156 1.78 4.20 -17.37
CA ARG A 156 1.18 5.44 -17.88
C ARG A 156 0.82 5.36 -19.36
N GLY A 157 1.69 4.78 -20.19
CA GLY A 157 1.45 4.56 -21.61
C GLY A 157 0.37 3.53 -21.93
N ARG A 158 -0.17 2.85 -20.92
CA ARG A 158 -1.28 1.87 -21.03
C ARG A 158 -2.52 2.29 -20.26
N ASP A 159 -2.70 3.59 -20.07
CA ASP A 159 -3.85 4.23 -19.43
C ASP A 159 -4.06 3.88 -17.96
N TRP A 160 -3.01 3.42 -17.27
CA TRP A 160 -3.07 3.28 -15.82
C TRP A 160 -2.98 4.67 -15.16
N GLN A 161 -3.94 4.94 -14.28
CA GLN A 161 -4.05 6.19 -13.54
C GLN A 161 -3.42 6.03 -12.18
N ILE A 162 -2.60 7.00 -11.76
CA ILE A 162 -2.00 6.95 -10.43
C ILE A 162 -3.09 7.25 -9.39
N ALA A 163 -3.11 6.49 -8.30
CA ALA A 163 -4.03 6.64 -7.17
C ALA A 163 -3.71 7.86 -6.26
N THR A 164 -3.14 8.93 -6.81
CA THR A 164 -2.89 10.19 -6.11
C THR A 164 -3.31 11.38 -6.96
N GLY A 165 -3.63 12.50 -6.31
CA GLY A 165 -4.17 13.68 -6.99
C GLY A 165 -3.12 14.56 -7.70
N VAL A 166 -1.84 14.24 -7.55
CA VAL A 166 -0.73 14.99 -8.17
C VAL A 166 -0.52 14.59 -9.64
N SER A 167 0.17 15.42 -10.43
CA SER A 167 0.46 15.09 -11.83
C SER A 167 1.57 14.03 -11.98
N PRO A 168 1.63 13.35 -13.14
CA PRO A 168 2.78 12.51 -13.50
C PRO A 168 4.11 13.24 -13.47
N GLN A 169 4.15 14.50 -13.95
CA GLN A 169 5.36 15.34 -13.95
C GLN A 169 5.87 15.54 -12.52
N TYR A 170 4.96 15.84 -11.58
CA TYR A 170 5.33 15.95 -10.17
C TYR A 170 5.88 14.63 -9.63
N LEU A 171 5.22 13.52 -9.93
CA LEU A 171 5.64 12.21 -9.44
C LEU A 171 7.00 11.77 -9.97
N ARG A 172 7.35 12.09 -11.23
CA ARG A 172 8.69 11.84 -11.78
C ARG A 172 9.79 12.41 -10.89
N THR A 173 9.63 13.64 -10.40
CA THR A 173 10.59 14.27 -9.47
C THR A 173 10.71 13.55 -8.12
N ARG A 174 9.78 12.64 -7.81
CA ARG A 174 9.67 11.92 -6.54
C ARG A 174 9.95 10.44 -6.64
N LEU A 175 9.98 9.84 -7.83
CA LEU A 175 10.05 8.39 -8.01
C LEU A 175 11.16 7.76 -7.16
N ALA A 176 12.39 8.26 -7.24
CA ALA A 176 13.54 7.73 -6.47
C ALA A 176 13.35 7.75 -4.93
N SER A 177 12.43 8.57 -4.43
CA SER A 177 12.13 8.72 -3.00
C SER A 177 10.86 7.99 -2.54
N LEU A 178 10.11 7.37 -3.46
CA LEU A 178 8.87 6.68 -3.15
C LEU A 178 9.13 5.20 -2.93
N ARG A 179 8.60 4.61 -1.85
CA ARG A 179 8.66 3.16 -1.69
C ARG A 179 7.81 2.44 -2.75
N SER A 180 6.58 2.90 -2.88
CA SER A 180 5.58 2.31 -3.76
C SER A 180 4.56 3.35 -4.21
N MET A 181 3.80 3.01 -5.25
CA MET A 181 2.71 3.79 -5.78
C MET A 181 1.62 2.87 -6.31
N ASN A 182 0.38 3.18 -5.98
CA ASN A 182 -0.76 2.44 -6.47
C ASN A 182 -1.33 3.05 -7.76
N PHE A 183 -1.79 2.20 -8.66
CA PHE A 183 -2.37 2.53 -9.96
C PHE A 183 -3.70 1.80 -10.17
N TYR A 184 -4.62 2.48 -10.85
CA TYR A 184 -5.92 1.95 -11.22
C TYR A 184 -6.12 1.96 -12.73
N LYS A 185 -6.83 0.94 -13.24
CA LYS A 185 -7.33 0.89 -14.61
C LYS A 185 -8.73 0.26 -14.63
N GLY A 186 -9.68 0.96 -15.27
CA GLY A 186 -11.08 0.52 -15.33
C GLY A 186 -11.66 0.18 -13.95
N ASN A 187 -12.52 -0.84 -13.90
CA ASN A 187 -13.18 -1.27 -12.66
C ASN A 187 -12.35 -2.26 -11.83
N TYR A 188 -11.40 -2.97 -12.46
CA TYR A 188 -10.74 -4.12 -11.83
C TYR A 188 -9.21 -4.02 -11.76
N GLY A 189 -8.57 -3.24 -12.64
CA GLY A 189 -7.12 -3.10 -12.64
C GLY A 189 -6.67 -2.34 -11.39
N ASP A 190 -5.86 -2.98 -10.55
CA ASP A 190 -5.30 -2.42 -9.32
C ASP A 190 -3.88 -2.97 -9.15
N ILE A 191 -2.87 -2.12 -9.32
CA ILE A 191 -1.45 -2.49 -9.23
C ILE A 191 -0.79 -1.59 -8.19
N ASP A 192 -0.16 -2.19 -7.18
CA ASP A 192 0.78 -1.47 -6.30
C ASP A 192 2.19 -1.72 -6.80
N LEU A 193 2.79 -0.69 -7.39
CA LEU A 193 4.16 -0.72 -7.91
C LEU A 193 5.12 -0.37 -6.78
N HIS A 194 5.93 -1.34 -6.36
CA HIS A 194 6.97 -1.20 -5.34
C HIS A 194 8.35 -1.16 -5.99
N GLN A 195 9.26 -0.38 -5.41
CA GLN A 195 10.70 -0.53 -5.65
C GLN A 195 11.48 -0.98 -4.40
N LEU A 196 10.82 -1.03 -3.24
CA LEU A 196 11.36 -1.63 -2.02
C LEU A 196 10.33 -2.56 -1.39
N ALA A 197 10.75 -3.81 -1.16
CA ALA A 197 9.88 -4.85 -0.63
C ALA A 197 9.54 -4.66 0.86
N TYR A 198 10.36 -3.92 1.61
CA TYR A 198 10.21 -3.71 3.06
C TYR A 198 10.02 -2.23 3.42
N ASP A 199 9.62 -1.95 4.66
CA ASP A 199 9.40 -0.58 5.10
C ASP A 199 10.70 0.16 5.42
N GLY A 200 10.64 1.50 5.52
CA GLY A 200 11.83 2.33 5.74
C GLY A 200 12.59 2.02 7.04
N SER A 201 11.96 1.38 8.03
CA SER A 201 12.66 0.96 9.25
C SER A 201 13.48 -0.34 9.06
N GLN A 202 13.18 -1.10 8.01
CA GLN A 202 13.77 -2.38 7.62
C GLN A 202 14.64 -2.29 6.35
N GLN A 203 14.83 -1.07 5.85
CA GLN A 203 15.52 -0.79 4.59
C GLN A 203 17.02 -1.05 4.69
N SER A 204 17.57 -1.72 3.69
CA SER A 204 18.99 -2.03 3.55
C SER A 204 19.25 -2.36 2.09
N ALA A 205 20.09 -1.57 1.41
CA ALA A 205 20.32 -1.73 -0.03
C ALA A 205 20.85 -3.13 -0.38
N GLU A 206 21.71 -3.70 0.47
CA GLU A 206 22.22 -5.06 0.29
C GLU A 206 21.10 -6.10 0.43
N ASP A 207 20.28 -5.99 1.47
CA ASP A 207 19.18 -6.92 1.71
C ASP A 207 18.08 -6.79 0.64
N ASP A 208 17.87 -5.57 0.13
CA ASP A 208 16.92 -5.27 -0.93
C ASP A 208 17.40 -5.79 -2.29
N LEU A 209 18.72 -5.97 -2.50
CA LEU A 209 19.27 -6.72 -3.63
C LEU A 209 19.21 -8.23 -3.40
N ALA A 210 19.36 -8.68 -2.16
CA ALA A 210 19.43 -10.10 -1.81
C ALA A 210 18.13 -10.86 -2.16
N ILE A 211 16.96 -10.22 -2.01
CA ILE A 211 15.68 -10.80 -2.44
C ILE A 211 15.66 -11.13 -3.95
N TRP A 212 16.29 -10.31 -4.79
CA TRP A 212 16.38 -10.54 -6.23
C TRP A 212 17.34 -11.68 -6.57
N ARG A 213 18.41 -11.85 -5.80
CA ARG A 213 19.38 -12.95 -6.00
C ARG A 213 18.78 -14.32 -5.69
N ARG A 214 17.82 -14.38 -4.76
CA ARG A 214 17.10 -15.59 -4.35
C ARG A 214 15.74 -15.74 -5.02
N ALA A 215 15.43 -14.89 -6.01
CA ALA A 215 14.14 -14.94 -6.68
C ALA A 215 13.98 -16.24 -7.47
N VAL A 216 12.76 -16.77 -7.49
CA VAL A 216 12.40 -18.00 -8.21
C VAL A 216 11.58 -17.61 -9.44
N PRO A 217 11.85 -18.20 -10.62
CA PRO A 217 11.02 -17.98 -11.80
C PRO A 217 9.61 -18.55 -11.60
N ALA A 218 8.60 -17.85 -12.11
CA ALA A 218 7.21 -18.28 -12.11
C ALA A 218 6.49 -17.73 -13.35
N GLU A 219 5.24 -18.13 -13.51
CA GLU A 219 4.36 -17.63 -14.57
C GLU A 219 3.09 -17.03 -13.95
N PHE A 220 2.63 -15.91 -14.49
CA PHE A 220 1.40 -15.26 -14.06
C PHE A 220 0.62 -14.75 -15.26
N SER A 221 -0.53 -15.37 -15.51
CA SER A 221 -1.37 -15.09 -16.70
C SER A 221 -0.58 -15.17 -18.01
N GLY A 222 0.25 -16.20 -18.21
CA GLY A 222 1.06 -16.33 -19.43
C GLY A 222 2.30 -15.43 -19.48
N VAL A 223 2.55 -14.61 -18.46
CA VAL A 223 3.72 -13.71 -18.39
C VAL A 223 4.79 -14.31 -17.48
N ALA A 224 6.02 -14.39 -17.97
CA ALA A 224 7.18 -14.77 -17.18
C ALA A 224 7.46 -13.71 -16.11
N VAL A 225 7.48 -14.13 -14.85
CA VAL A 225 7.67 -13.26 -13.69
C VAL A 225 8.63 -13.91 -12.71
N LEU A 226 9.05 -13.14 -11.71
CA LEU A 226 9.78 -13.63 -10.55
C LEU A 226 8.86 -13.65 -9.32
N VAL A 227 9.19 -14.49 -8.36
CA VAL A 227 8.62 -14.46 -7.01
C VAL A 227 9.75 -14.56 -5.98
N PRO A 228 9.58 -14.06 -4.74
CA PRO A 228 10.56 -14.26 -3.71
C PRO A 228 10.72 -15.75 -3.37
N SER A 229 11.90 -16.13 -2.85
CA SER A 229 12.13 -17.47 -2.27
C SER A 229 11.10 -17.80 -1.18
N PRO A 230 10.89 -19.09 -0.83
CA PRO A 230 10.03 -19.45 0.30
C PRO A 230 10.38 -18.68 1.60
N ALA A 231 11.66 -18.59 1.94
CA ALA A 231 12.15 -17.83 3.11
C ALA A 231 11.80 -16.33 3.03
N ASP A 232 12.00 -15.69 1.87
CA ASP A 232 11.64 -14.29 1.65
C ASP A 232 10.12 -14.07 1.70
N ARG A 233 9.31 -15.01 1.19
CA ARG A 233 7.84 -14.93 1.26
C ARG A 233 7.34 -14.96 2.72
N ILE A 234 7.89 -15.85 3.55
CA ILE A 234 7.58 -15.90 4.99
C ILE A 234 8.00 -14.59 5.66
N ALA A 235 9.22 -14.12 5.41
CA ALA A 235 9.72 -12.88 6.00
C ALA A 235 8.90 -11.65 5.57
N LEU A 236 8.48 -11.56 4.30
CA LEU A 236 7.62 -10.50 3.80
C LEU A 236 6.22 -10.56 4.43
N ALA A 237 5.62 -11.74 4.54
CA ALA A 237 4.32 -11.91 5.21
C ALA A 237 4.38 -11.43 6.67
N ILE A 238 5.43 -11.82 7.41
CA ILE A 238 5.66 -11.36 8.78
C ILE A 238 5.92 -9.85 8.85
N ALA A 239 6.71 -9.29 7.93
CA ALA A 239 7.04 -7.86 7.93
C ALA A 239 5.82 -6.96 7.66
N HIS A 240 4.92 -7.38 6.77
CA HIS A 240 3.71 -6.62 6.43
C HIS A 240 2.53 -6.90 7.36
N GLY A 241 2.44 -8.12 7.91
CA GLY A 241 1.35 -8.56 8.78
C GLY A 241 1.61 -8.32 10.27
N GLY A 242 2.81 -8.62 10.76
CA GLY A 242 3.11 -8.68 12.20
C GLY A 242 3.15 -7.34 12.93
N LEU A 243 3.30 -6.21 12.23
CA LEU A 243 3.36 -4.86 12.83
C LEU A 243 2.01 -4.12 12.84
N ASP A 244 1.06 -4.56 12.03
CA ASP A 244 -0.31 -4.02 11.93
C ASP A 244 -1.28 -5.17 11.59
N ALA A 245 -1.31 -6.19 12.46
CA ALA A 245 -2.04 -7.46 12.30
C ALA A 245 -3.56 -7.37 12.08
N HIS A 246 -4.14 -6.16 11.96
CA HIS A 246 -5.57 -5.92 11.74
C HIS A 246 -5.90 -5.59 10.30
N THR A 247 -4.90 -5.22 9.51
CA THR A 247 -5.13 -4.75 8.14
C THR A 247 -5.20 -5.92 7.16
N HIS A 248 -4.58 -7.08 7.46
CA HIS A 248 -4.49 -8.22 6.53
C HIS A 248 -4.53 -9.59 7.24
N SER A 249 -5.66 -10.11 7.71
CA SER A 249 -5.73 -11.34 8.52
C SER A 249 -5.22 -12.64 7.84
N ASP A 250 -4.91 -12.62 6.55
CA ASP A 250 -4.42 -13.78 5.79
C ASP A 250 -2.89 -13.96 5.83
N TRP A 251 -2.14 -13.04 6.45
CA TRP A 251 -0.67 -13.13 6.46
C TRP A 251 -0.14 -14.38 7.18
N LEU A 252 -0.84 -14.89 8.20
CA LEU A 252 -0.51 -16.16 8.85
C LEU A 252 -0.81 -17.37 7.95
N VAL A 253 -1.87 -17.28 7.14
CA VAL A 253 -2.17 -18.30 6.11
C VAL A 253 -1.08 -18.32 5.06
N ASP A 254 -0.52 -17.16 4.70
CA ASP A 254 0.59 -17.09 3.75
C ASP A 254 1.87 -17.69 4.28
N CYS A 255 2.19 -17.44 5.55
CA CYS A 255 3.30 -18.09 6.21
C CYS A 255 3.11 -19.60 6.20
N ALA A 256 1.95 -20.11 6.63
CA ALA A 256 1.66 -21.54 6.65
C ALA A 256 1.82 -22.17 5.25
N VAL A 257 1.19 -21.58 4.23
CA VAL A 257 1.28 -22.07 2.84
C VAL A 257 2.71 -22.02 2.29
N ALA A 258 3.50 -21.00 2.65
CA ALA A 258 4.89 -20.92 2.23
C ALA A 258 5.78 -21.95 2.94
N ILE A 259 5.47 -22.29 4.20
CA ILE A 259 6.18 -23.31 4.98
C ILE A 259 5.85 -24.72 4.47
N GLU A 260 4.59 -25.01 4.19
CA GLU A 260 4.14 -26.34 3.77
C GLU A 260 4.36 -26.60 2.27
N GLY A 261 4.35 -25.56 1.45
CA GLY A 261 4.34 -25.67 0.00
C GLY A 261 5.71 -25.78 -0.68
N ALA A 262 6.81 -25.64 0.06
CA ALA A 262 8.16 -25.69 -0.48
C ALA A 262 9.19 -26.03 0.61
N ASP A 263 10.37 -26.48 0.17
CA ASP A 263 11.51 -26.59 1.08
C ASP A 263 12.01 -25.18 1.45
N VAL A 264 11.98 -24.89 2.76
CA VAL A 264 12.35 -23.58 3.29
C VAL A 264 13.80 -23.62 3.75
N ASP A 265 14.64 -22.79 3.12
CA ASP A 265 15.94 -22.46 3.67
C ASP A 265 15.76 -21.58 4.92
N TRP A 266 15.74 -22.24 6.08
CA TRP A 266 15.52 -21.58 7.35
C TRP A 266 16.70 -20.73 7.81
N ASP A 267 17.93 -21.02 7.37
CA ASP A 267 19.09 -20.18 7.69
C ASP A 267 18.98 -18.83 6.96
N VAL A 268 18.55 -18.84 5.70
CA VAL A 268 18.21 -17.61 4.97
C VAL A 268 17.10 -16.84 5.70
N PHE A 269 16.03 -17.52 6.14
CA PHE A 269 14.96 -16.86 6.89
C PHE A 269 15.47 -16.20 8.20
N LEU A 270 16.31 -16.90 8.95
CA LEU A 270 16.87 -16.42 10.20
C LEU A 270 17.77 -15.20 9.98
N ASP A 271 18.60 -15.21 8.94
CA ASP A 271 19.41 -14.05 8.54
C ASP A 271 18.54 -12.83 8.19
N ILE A 272 17.51 -13.02 7.36
CA ILE A 272 16.55 -11.95 7.02
C ILE A 272 15.89 -11.41 8.29
N ALA A 273 15.43 -12.29 9.18
CA ALA A 273 14.77 -11.90 10.43
C ALA A 273 15.71 -11.11 11.36
N ALA A 274 17.01 -11.43 11.36
CA ALA A 274 18.02 -10.72 12.13
C ALA A 274 18.29 -9.34 11.53
N ARG A 275 18.71 -9.31 10.26
CA ARG A 275 19.15 -8.09 9.55
C ARG A 275 18.02 -7.07 9.40
N ARG A 276 16.79 -7.51 9.15
CA ARG A 276 15.61 -6.64 9.02
C ARG A 276 14.87 -6.41 10.33
N GLY A 277 15.35 -6.94 11.44
CA GLY A 277 14.75 -6.74 12.76
C GLY A 277 13.34 -7.28 12.92
N LEU A 278 13.05 -8.42 12.28
CA LEU A 278 11.75 -9.09 12.32
C LEU A 278 11.60 -10.09 13.47
N ALA A 279 12.67 -10.36 14.23
CA ALA A 279 12.71 -11.40 15.25
C ALA A 279 11.48 -11.48 16.17
N VAL A 280 10.99 -10.35 16.71
CA VAL A 280 9.83 -10.34 17.61
C VAL A 280 8.53 -10.70 16.86
N ALA A 281 8.34 -10.15 15.67
CA ALA A 281 7.16 -10.45 14.85
C ALA A 281 7.18 -11.93 14.39
N ALA A 282 8.36 -12.42 14.02
CA ALA A 282 8.58 -13.82 13.69
C ALA A 282 8.33 -14.74 14.90
N ALA A 283 8.77 -14.37 16.10
CA ALA A 283 8.52 -15.14 17.32
C ALA A 283 7.02 -15.27 17.58
N VAL A 284 6.24 -14.19 17.47
CA VAL A 284 4.78 -14.22 17.61
C VAL A 284 4.14 -15.10 16.54
N ALA A 285 4.52 -14.91 15.27
CA ALA A 285 3.94 -15.62 14.14
C ALA A 285 4.22 -17.13 14.16
N LEU A 286 5.50 -17.50 14.20
CA LEU A 286 5.93 -18.89 14.10
C LEU A 286 5.55 -19.69 15.34
N SER A 287 5.54 -19.06 16.53
CA SER A 287 5.05 -19.75 17.73
C SER A 287 3.55 -20.02 17.69
N TYR A 288 2.74 -19.11 17.14
CA TYR A 288 1.32 -19.37 16.94
C TYR A 288 1.10 -20.52 15.95
N LEU A 289 1.77 -20.46 14.80
CA LEU A 289 1.65 -21.49 13.76
C LEU A 289 2.12 -22.86 14.27
N ALA A 290 3.22 -22.93 15.01
CA ALA A 290 3.72 -24.18 15.56
C ALA A 290 2.86 -24.72 16.71
N LEU A 291 2.51 -23.87 17.69
CA LEU A 291 1.93 -24.34 18.96
C LEU A 291 0.39 -24.34 19.00
N GLU A 292 -0.28 -23.46 18.27
CA GLU A 292 -1.76 -23.38 18.25
C GLU A 292 -2.38 -24.01 17.01
N ILE A 293 -1.63 -24.05 15.90
CA ILE A 293 -2.11 -24.59 14.62
C ILE A 293 -1.48 -25.96 14.31
N GLY A 294 -0.22 -26.18 14.68
CA GLY A 294 0.51 -27.42 14.44
C GLY A 294 1.32 -27.44 13.13
N ILE A 295 1.61 -26.27 12.55
CA ILE A 295 2.47 -26.16 11.36
C ILE A 295 3.90 -26.59 11.71
N ALA A 296 4.51 -27.42 10.86
CA ALA A 296 5.85 -27.96 11.05
C ALA A 296 6.96 -26.90 10.86
N VAL A 297 7.19 -26.09 11.89
CA VAL A 297 8.36 -25.22 12.01
C VAL A 297 9.43 -25.96 12.81
N PRO A 298 10.69 -26.09 12.32
CA PRO A 298 11.73 -26.79 13.08
C PRO A 298 11.97 -26.14 14.45
N ASP A 299 12.09 -26.97 15.49
CA ASP A 299 12.26 -26.49 16.88
C ASP A 299 13.47 -25.56 17.04
N GLU A 300 14.56 -25.86 16.34
CA GLU A 300 15.78 -25.05 16.36
C GLU A 300 15.56 -23.64 15.78
N VAL A 301 14.73 -23.52 14.75
CA VAL A 301 14.40 -22.24 14.12
C VAL A 301 13.56 -21.42 15.07
N LEU A 302 12.52 -22.02 15.66
CA LEU A 302 11.67 -21.35 16.63
C LEU A 302 12.48 -20.87 17.84
N ALA A 303 13.37 -21.72 18.37
CA ALA A 303 14.28 -21.37 19.45
C ALA A 303 15.21 -20.20 19.09
N ARG A 304 15.85 -20.22 17.91
CA ARG A 304 16.74 -19.14 17.43
C ARG A 304 16.00 -17.82 17.26
N VAL A 305 14.79 -17.84 16.69
CA VAL A 305 13.94 -16.64 16.54
C VAL A 305 13.57 -16.05 17.91
N MET A 306 13.15 -16.90 18.85
CA MET A 306 12.82 -16.46 20.21
C MET A 306 14.02 -15.89 20.94
N GLU A 307 15.19 -16.50 20.80
CA GLU A 307 16.44 -16.00 21.37
C GLU A 307 16.80 -14.61 20.80
N MET A 308 16.74 -14.46 19.47
CA MET A 308 16.96 -13.16 18.81
C MET A 308 15.97 -12.09 19.26
N ALA A 309 14.72 -12.47 19.50
CA ALA A 309 13.66 -11.59 19.98
C ALA A 309 13.87 -11.21 21.46
N ASP A 310 14.30 -12.15 22.30
CA ASP A 310 14.57 -11.92 23.73
C ASP A 310 15.81 -11.02 23.93
N ARG A 311 16.85 -11.16 23.09
CA ARG A 311 18.04 -10.28 23.08
C ARG A 311 17.71 -8.79 22.85
N ARG A 312 16.52 -8.47 22.32
CA ARG A 312 16.04 -7.08 22.18
C ARG A 312 15.66 -6.44 23.54
N GLY A 313 15.63 -7.22 24.62
CA GLY A 313 15.33 -6.76 25.97
C GLY A 313 13.99 -6.03 26.04
N MET A 314 13.91 -4.93 26.78
CA MET A 314 12.69 -4.15 26.99
C MET A 314 12.10 -3.57 25.69
N SER A 315 12.91 -3.39 24.64
CA SER A 315 12.40 -2.88 23.36
C SER A 315 11.42 -3.85 22.68
N ARG A 316 11.49 -5.15 23.02
CA ARG A 316 10.56 -6.19 22.52
C ARG A 316 9.13 -5.93 22.95
N TRP A 317 8.91 -5.33 24.13
CA TRP A 317 7.59 -5.04 24.68
C TRP A 317 6.77 -4.15 23.74
N SER A 318 7.40 -3.12 23.16
CA SER A 318 6.75 -2.23 22.19
C SER A 318 6.32 -2.96 20.90
N SER A 319 7.04 -4.01 20.52
CA SER A 319 6.76 -4.80 19.31
C SER A 319 5.68 -5.85 19.58
N VAL A 320 5.71 -6.51 20.74
CA VAL A 320 4.64 -7.40 21.23
C VAL A 320 3.31 -6.63 21.33
N LEU A 321 3.32 -5.43 21.91
CA LEU A 321 2.16 -4.53 21.94
C LEU A 321 1.61 -4.17 20.54
N GLN A 322 2.49 -4.01 19.55
CA GLN A 322 2.08 -3.69 18.18
C GLN A 322 1.53 -4.89 17.42
N ALA A 323 1.98 -6.11 17.77
CA ALA A 323 1.52 -7.35 17.17
C ALA A 323 0.11 -7.78 17.64
N LYS A 324 -0.32 -7.40 18.85
CA LYS A 324 -1.64 -7.79 19.39
C LYS A 324 -2.81 -7.16 18.61
N PRO A 325 -3.94 -7.90 18.45
CA PRO A 325 -5.09 -7.35 17.77
C PRO A 325 -5.82 -6.11 18.27
N ARG A 326 -6.15 -5.17 17.35
CA ARG A 326 -6.89 -3.92 17.67
C ARG A 326 -8.25 -4.16 18.30
N THR A 327 -8.86 -5.28 17.95
CA THR A 327 -10.16 -5.76 18.46
C THR A 327 -10.09 -6.18 19.92
N ASP A 328 -8.89 -6.39 20.48
CA ASP A 328 -8.67 -7.02 21.78
C ASP A 328 -8.19 -6.00 22.84
N PHE A 329 -8.27 -4.70 22.56
CA PHE A 329 -7.71 -3.64 23.42
C PHE A 329 -8.77 -2.88 24.24
N GLY A 330 -8.53 -2.74 25.55
CA GLY A 330 -9.20 -1.74 26.41
C GLY A 330 -8.51 -0.36 26.39
N GLY A 331 -9.17 0.66 26.94
CA GLY A 331 -8.80 2.09 26.76
C GLY A 331 -7.36 2.49 27.13
N LEU A 332 -6.75 1.91 28.18
CA LEU A 332 -5.39 2.25 28.60
C LEU A 332 -4.30 1.80 27.60
N THR A 333 -4.52 0.71 26.87
CA THR A 333 -3.55 0.19 25.88
C THR A 333 -3.55 0.97 24.55
N TRP A 334 -4.61 1.74 24.29
CA TRP A 334 -4.70 2.61 23.12
C TRP A 334 -3.68 3.76 23.18
N LEU A 335 -3.49 4.37 24.36
CA LEU A 335 -2.56 5.47 24.59
C LEU A 335 -1.09 5.05 24.42
N SER A 336 -0.71 3.90 24.97
CA SER A 336 0.66 3.38 24.86
C SER A 336 1.04 3.00 23.42
N ARG A 337 0.09 2.49 22.63
CA ARG A 337 0.29 2.23 21.19
C ARG A 337 0.40 3.52 20.38
N GLY A 338 -0.34 4.58 20.73
CA GLY A 338 -0.21 5.90 20.09
C GLY A 338 1.22 6.44 20.17
N PHE A 339 1.84 6.30 21.35
CA PHE A 339 3.24 6.68 21.57
C PHE A 339 4.22 5.79 20.78
N ALA A 340 4.03 4.46 20.80
CA ALA A 340 4.86 3.54 20.01
C ALA A 340 4.76 3.79 18.49
N LYS A 341 3.56 4.09 17.98
CA LYS A 341 3.32 4.49 16.59
C LYS A 341 4.04 5.80 16.26
N GLN A 342 4.01 6.78 17.15
CA GLN A 342 4.69 8.07 16.96
C GLN A 342 6.21 7.90 16.89
N LEU A 343 6.81 7.10 17.78
CA LEU A 343 8.24 6.75 17.75
C LEU A 343 8.62 6.00 16.46
N ARG A 344 7.76 5.10 15.98
CA ARG A 344 7.94 4.41 14.69
C ARG A 344 7.92 5.38 13.51
N LEU A 345 6.95 6.29 13.47
CA LEU A 345 6.85 7.30 12.41
C LEU A 345 8.07 8.23 12.40
N GLN A 346 8.62 8.56 13.57
CA GLN A 346 9.88 9.30 13.66
C GLN A 346 11.06 8.50 13.10
N ARG A 347 11.16 7.19 13.35
CA ARG A 347 12.18 6.31 12.75
C ARG A 347 12.00 6.12 11.24
N LYS A 348 10.76 6.17 10.73
CA LYS A 348 10.44 6.12 9.30
C LYS A 348 10.87 7.37 8.52
N LYS A 349 11.09 8.51 9.18
CA LYS A 349 11.44 9.79 8.52
C LYS A 349 12.85 9.84 7.90
N GLY A 350 13.72 8.85 8.15
CA GLY A 350 15.16 9.03 7.93
C GLY A 350 15.83 8.32 6.75
N ARG A 351 15.14 7.58 5.86
CA ARG A 351 15.86 6.58 5.03
C ARG A 351 15.59 6.52 3.53
N LEU A 352 14.59 7.23 3.01
CA LEU A 352 14.50 7.48 1.57
C LEU A 352 15.23 8.79 1.29
N ARG A 353 16.21 8.79 0.38
CA ARG A 353 16.89 10.02 -0.09
C ARG A 353 15.78 11.03 -0.40
N GLN A 354 15.73 12.13 0.36
CA GLN A 354 14.87 13.24 -0.02
C GLN A 354 15.39 13.74 -1.36
N ALA A 355 14.60 13.52 -2.42
CA ALA A 355 14.73 14.32 -3.63
C ALA A 355 14.61 15.81 -3.25
N GLU A 356 15.04 16.69 -4.15
CA GLU A 356 15.02 18.15 -3.97
C GLU A 356 13.75 18.64 -3.22
N PRO A 357 13.89 19.61 -2.30
CA PRO A 357 12.77 20.08 -1.48
C PRO A 357 11.57 20.51 -2.34
N ASP A 358 10.36 20.25 -1.82
CA ASP A 358 9.10 20.60 -2.49
C ASP A 358 9.00 22.12 -2.73
N VAL A 359 8.97 22.54 -3.99
CA VAL A 359 8.70 23.93 -4.35
C VAL A 359 7.19 24.17 -4.19
N VAL A 360 6.79 24.65 -3.02
CA VAL A 360 5.39 24.89 -2.67
C VAL A 360 5.12 26.38 -2.49
N TRP A 361 4.24 26.92 -3.33
CA TRP A 361 3.75 28.29 -3.23
C TRP A 361 2.45 28.31 -2.42
N ARG A 362 2.46 29.09 -1.34
CA ARG A 362 1.31 29.25 -0.45
C ARG A 362 0.37 30.32 -1.01
N GLY A 363 -0.88 29.96 -1.25
CA GLY A 363 -1.90 30.89 -1.72
C GLY A 363 -2.28 31.90 -0.64
N LYS A 364 -2.31 33.18 -1.00
CA LYS A 364 -2.79 34.27 -0.14
C LYS A 364 -4.09 34.83 -0.73
N ALA A 365 -4.98 35.30 0.13
CA ALA A 365 -6.16 36.05 -0.32
C ALA A 365 -5.71 37.31 -1.07
N ALA A 366 -6.37 37.61 -2.18
CA ALA A 366 -6.13 38.82 -2.97
C ALA A 366 -7.46 39.52 -3.26
N ALA A 367 -7.41 40.84 -3.45
CA ALA A 367 -8.58 41.60 -3.86
C ALA A 367 -9.02 41.13 -5.26
N ALA A 368 -10.33 40.96 -5.44
CA ALA A 368 -10.88 40.65 -6.75
C ALA A 368 -10.68 41.87 -7.67
N GLY A 369 -9.73 41.79 -8.59
CA GLY A 369 -9.65 42.77 -9.68
C GLY A 369 -10.94 42.72 -10.51
N LYS A 370 -11.48 43.87 -10.90
CA LYS A 370 -12.59 43.97 -11.86
C LYS A 370 -12.10 43.40 -13.20
N THR A 371 -12.45 42.16 -13.51
CA THR A 371 -12.13 41.53 -14.80
C THR A 371 -13.29 41.80 -15.75
N THR A 372 -13.02 42.43 -16.89
CA THR A 372 -14.02 42.94 -17.85
C THR A 372 -14.55 41.87 -18.82
N GLN A 373 -14.03 40.64 -18.78
CA GLN A 373 -14.55 39.50 -19.55
C GLN A 373 -14.53 38.24 -18.69
N ALA A 374 -15.68 37.56 -18.58
CA ALA A 374 -15.84 36.33 -17.81
C ALA A 374 -15.27 35.14 -18.61
N ALA A 375 -13.95 34.93 -18.55
CA ALA A 375 -13.36 33.69 -19.03
C ALA A 375 -14.01 32.48 -18.32
N PRO A 376 -14.25 31.35 -18.99
CA PRO A 376 -14.84 30.19 -18.34
C PRO A 376 -13.93 29.66 -17.22
N PHE A 377 -14.54 29.05 -16.21
CA PHE A 377 -13.79 28.27 -15.22
C PHE A 377 -13.25 26.99 -15.88
N VAL A 378 -11.93 26.81 -15.86
CA VAL A 378 -11.22 25.70 -16.50
C VAL A 378 -10.41 24.91 -15.48
N LEU A 379 -10.05 23.66 -15.82
CA LEU A 379 -9.15 22.84 -15.00
C LEU A 379 -7.69 22.95 -15.41
N SER A 380 -7.40 23.49 -16.59
CA SER A 380 -6.05 23.66 -17.11
C SER A 380 -6.00 24.90 -18.01
N GLN A 381 -4.93 25.69 -17.88
CA GLN A 381 -4.71 26.87 -18.69
C GLN A 381 -3.21 27.13 -18.92
N GLY A 382 -2.85 27.41 -20.17
CA GLY A 382 -1.49 27.82 -20.53
C GLY A 382 -1.15 29.23 -20.03
N ILE A 383 0.10 29.42 -19.62
CA ILE A 383 0.73 30.66 -19.23
C ILE A 383 1.89 30.89 -20.21
N ALA A 384 1.71 31.87 -21.10
CA ALA A 384 2.75 32.25 -22.04
C ALA A 384 3.95 32.84 -21.27
N GLY A 385 5.13 32.25 -21.47
CA GLY A 385 6.37 32.80 -20.96
C GLY A 385 6.83 34.02 -21.77
N PRO A 386 7.58 34.96 -21.18
CA PRO A 386 8.21 36.03 -21.94
C PRO A 386 9.23 35.44 -22.93
N PRO A 387 9.31 35.95 -24.17
CA PRO A 387 10.32 35.53 -25.13
C PRO A 387 11.73 35.86 -24.60
N GLY A 388 12.72 35.01 -24.89
CA GLY A 388 14.13 35.26 -24.56
C GLY A 388 14.91 34.02 -24.13
N ALA A 389 16.19 34.23 -23.78
CA ALA A 389 17.07 33.18 -23.30
C ALA A 389 16.60 32.58 -21.96
N ALA A 390 16.97 31.33 -21.72
CA ALA A 390 16.68 30.64 -20.46
C ALA A 390 17.18 31.46 -19.27
N ARG A 391 16.28 31.75 -18.34
CA ARG A 391 16.56 32.57 -17.16
C ARG A 391 15.62 32.21 -16.03
N GLU A 392 16.05 32.52 -14.81
CA GLU A 392 15.19 32.48 -13.64
C GLU A 392 14.38 33.77 -13.56
N MET A 393 13.07 33.65 -13.34
CA MET A 393 12.16 34.77 -13.19
C MET A 393 11.22 34.53 -12.01
N MET A 394 10.67 35.61 -11.47
CA MET A 394 9.58 35.55 -10.53
C MET A 394 8.25 35.50 -11.30
N LEU A 395 7.40 34.53 -10.98
CA LEU A 395 6.06 34.41 -11.53
C LEU A 395 5.02 34.72 -10.45
N ASP A 396 4.13 35.66 -10.74
CA ASP A 396 2.98 36.04 -9.92
C ASP A 396 1.67 35.62 -10.60
N VAL A 397 0.93 34.72 -9.98
CA VAL A 397 -0.31 34.14 -10.52
C VAL A 397 -1.47 34.51 -9.61
N VAL A 398 -2.51 35.09 -10.19
CA VAL A 398 -3.78 35.38 -9.51
C VAL A 398 -4.88 34.59 -10.19
N VAL A 399 -5.60 33.78 -9.40
CA VAL A 399 -6.71 32.96 -9.87
C VAL A 399 -7.97 33.23 -9.07
N ARG A 400 -9.12 33.09 -9.71
CA ARG A 400 -10.42 33.00 -9.07
C ARG A 400 -10.90 31.56 -9.10
N ILE A 401 -11.38 31.05 -7.98
CA ILE A 401 -11.79 29.65 -7.81
C ILE A 401 -13.18 29.62 -7.17
N ALA A 402 -14.08 28.80 -7.69
CA ALA A 402 -15.35 28.49 -7.04
C ALA A 402 -15.14 27.39 -6.00
N VAL A 403 -15.35 27.69 -4.72
CA VAL A 403 -15.09 26.76 -3.62
C VAL A 403 -16.42 26.23 -3.05
N PRO A 404 -16.62 24.90 -2.98
CA PRO A 404 -17.79 24.31 -2.35
C PRO A 404 -17.87 24.63 -0.84
N PRO A 405 -19.07 24.52 -0.22
CA PRO A 405 -19.29 24.83 1.20
C PRO A 405 -18.73 23.76 2.16
N VAL A 406 -17.48 23.36 1.97
CA VAL A 406 -16.78 22.35 2.78
C VAL A 406 -15.38 22.83 3.12
N ARG A 407 -14.87 22.39 4.28
CA ARG A 407 -13.47 22.62 4.63
C ARG A 407 -12.60 21.72 3.75
N ARG A 408 -11.71 22.31 2.95
CA ARG A 408 -10.90 21.55 1.99
C ARG A 408 -9.56 22.19 1.66
N ARG A 409 -8.66 21.38 1.11
CA ARG A 409 -7.44 21.86 0.45
C ARG A 409 -7.77 22.29 -0.98
N ILE A 410 -7.04 23.31 -1.42
CA ILE A 410 -7.00 23.76 -2.81
C ILE A 410 -5.60 23.43 -3.30
N GLU A 411 -5.53 22.57 -4.31
CA GLU A 411 -4.28 22.05 -4.87
C GLU A 411 -4.25 22.40 -6.36
N MET A 412 -3.17 23.01 -6.81
CA MET A 412 -2.88 23.29 -8.20
C MET A 412 -1.40 23.02 -8.47
N GLU A 413 -1.04 22.83 -9.72
CA GLU A 413 0.34 22.60 -10.14
C GLU A 413 0.68 23.48 -11.34
N ILE A 414 1.93 23.94 -11.39
CA ILE A 414 2.51 24.55 -12.58
C ILE A 414 3.49 23.53 -13.15
N ASN A 415 3.28 23.17 -14.41
CA ASN A 415 4.09 22.22 -15.16
C ASN A 415 4.61 22.88 -16.44
N ALA A 416 5.72 22.40 -16.98
CA ALA A 416 6.27 22.81 -18.27
C ALA A 416 6.54 21.54 -19.07
N ALA A 417 5.80 21.30 -20.16
CA ALA A 417 5.89 20.06 -20.95
C ALA A 417 6.03 18.76 -20.10
N ASP A 418 7.26 18.24 -19.97
CA ASP A 418 7.64 17.01 -19.25
C ASP A 418 8.12 17.24 -17.80
N ARG A 419 8.25 18.50 -17.38
CA ARG A 419 8.84 18.96 -16.11
C ARG A 419 7.79 19.52 -15.16
N HIS A 420 7.92 19.18 -13.87
CA HIS A 420 7.19 19.89 -12.82
C HIS A 420 7.91 21.17 -12.40
N VAL A 421 7.17 22.25 -12.16
CA VAL A 421 7.73 23.55 -11.74
C VAL A 421 7.42 23.85 -10.29
N ALA A 422 6.15 23.87 -9.91
CA ALA A 422 5.75 24.22 -8.55
C ALA A 422 4.36 23.69 -8.18
N ARG A 423 4.18 23.45 -6.89
CA ARG A 423 2.87 23.17 -6.29
C ARG A 423 2.27 24.41 -5.68
N LEU A 424 1.01 24.68 -5.98
CA LEU A 424 0.26 25.81 -5.45
C LEU A 424 -0.77 25.26 -4.44
N ARG A 425 -0.63 25.65 -3.18
CA ARG A 425 -1.47 25.16 -2.08
C ARG A 425 -2.15 26.27 -1.31
N SER A 426 -3.45 26.10 -1.08
CA SER A 426 -4.23 26.93 -0.15
C SER A 426 -5.23 26.07 0.64
N MET A 427 -5.84 26.64 1.68
CA MET A 427 -6.81 25.95 2.53
C MET A 427 -8.07 26.79 2.68
N ALA A 428 -9.21 26.22 2.30
CA ALA A 428 -10.53 26.80 2.54
C ALA A 428 -11.04 26.34 3.90
N ILE A 429 -10.94 27.22 4.89
CA ILE A 429 -11.33 26.91 6.28
C ILE A 429 -12.84 27.10 6.50
N SER A 430 -13.41 28.14 5.91
CA SER A 430 -14.83 28.47 6.02
C SER A 430 -15.68 27.51 5.18
N ARG A 431 -16.83 27.12 5.74
CA ARG A 431 -17.85 26.26 5.12
C ARG A 431 -18.91 27.05 4.35
N ALA A 432 -18.77 28.38 4.23
CA ALA A 432 -19.74 29.19 3.48
C ALA A 432 -19.68 28.97 1.95
N GLY A 433 -18.60 28.35 1.45
CA GLY A 433 -18.35 28.22 0.02
C GLY A 433 -18.05 29.56 -0.65
N GLY A 434 -18.34 29.65 -1.94
CA GLY A 434 -18.26 30.88 -2.74
C GLY A 434 -16.96 31.05 -3.52
N GLU A 435 -16.90 32.13 -4.29
CA GLU A 435 -15.72 32.47 -5.08
C GLU A 435 -14.59 33.03 -4.20
N ARG A 436 -13.36 32.62 -4.49
CA ARG A 436 -12.17 33.11 -3.82
C ARG A 436 -11.14 33.53 -4.84
N THR A 437 -10.52 34.69 -4.62
CA THR A 437 -9.35 35.13 -5.39
C THR A 437 -8.09 34.84 -4.60
N LEU A 438 -7.18 34.06 -5.19
CA LEU A 438 -5.93 33.62 -4.59
C LEU A 438 -4.74 34.11 -5.42
N ARG A 439 -3.72 34.63 -4.73
CA ARG A 439 -2.43 34.98 -5.31
C ARG A 439 -1.36 33.99 -4.87
N PHE A 440 -0.56 33.55 -5.84
CA PHE A 440 0.60 32.69 -5.67
C PHE A 440 1.81 33.37 -6.31
N ARG A 441 2.98 33.24 -5.69
CA ARG A 441 4.21 33.86 -6.20
C ARG A 441 5.41 32.98 -5.89
N GLY A 442 6.31 32.81 -6.85
CA GLY A 442 7.59 32.14 -6.64
C GLY A 442 8.49 32.13 -7.87
N LYS A 443 9.72 31.64 -7.69
CA LYS A 443 10.74 31.57 -8.74
C LYS A 443 10.44 30.42 -9.71
N VAL A 444 10.62 30.66 -11.01
CA VAL A 444 10.49 29.68 -12.08
C VAL A 444 11.68 29.78 -13.02
N LYS A 445 12.14 28.63 -13.52
CA LYS A 445 13.14 28.55 -14.59
C LYS A 445 12.41 28.40 -15.93
N LEU A 446 12.64 29.35 -16.84
CA LEU A 446 12.13 29.31 -18.20
C LEU A 446 13.20 28.71 -19.12
N ASP A 447 12.78 27.86 -20.06
CA ASP A 447 13.65 27.29 -21.09
C ASP A 447 13.79 28.20 -22.31
N GLN A 448 14.81 27.94 -23.14
CA GLN A 448 15.04 28.67 -24.39
C GLN A 448 13.97 28.39 -25.44
N THR A 449 13.24 27.28 -25.31
CA THR A 449 12.23 26.83 -26.28
C THR A 449 10.97 27.68 -26.26
N GLY A 450 10.79 28.55 -25.26
CA GLY A 450 9.58 29.37 -25.12
C GLY A 450 8.32 28.54 -24.87
N GLN A 451 8.47 27.28 -24.42
CA GLN A 451 7.33 26.45 -24.09
C GLN A 451 6.60 27.05 -22.90
N GLY A 452 5.31 27.34 -23.10
CA GLY A 452 4.46 27.93 -22.08
C GLY A 452 4.35 27.02 -20.86
N LEU A 453 4.25 27.64 -19.69
CA LEU A 453 3.89 26.90 -18.47
C LEU A 453 2.42 26.54 -18.54
N VAL A 454 1.99 25.48 -17.87
CA VAL A 454 0.58 25.11 -17.74
C VAL A 454 0.23 25.12 -16.27
N LEU A 455 -0.82 25.88 -15.92
CA LEU A 455 -1.43 25.86 -14.60
C LEU A 455 -2.59 24.87 -14.61
N GLU A 456 -2.55 23.90 -13.71
CA GLU A 456 -3.53 22.82 -13.63
C GLU A 456 -4.15 22.74 -12.23
N ALA A 457 -5.48 22.67 -12.17
CA ALA A 457 -6.20 22.31 -10.96
C ALA A 457 -6.05 20.82 -10.68
N ARG A 458 -5.71 20.48 -9.44
CA ARG A 458 -5.48 19.09 -9.02
C ARG A 458 -6.44 18.69 -7.92
N PRO A 459 -6.94 17.44 -7.90
CA PRO A 459 -7.65 16.95 -6.74
C PRO A 459 -6.67 16.75 -5.57
N SER A 460 -7.15 16.89 -4.33
CA SER A 460 -6.33 16.63 -3.14
C SER A 460 -6.21 15.16 -2.77
N ARG A 461 -7.08 14.32 -3.36
CA ARG A 461 -7.04 12.85 -3.33
C ARG A 461 -7.63 12.33 -4.63
N GLN A 462 -7.11 11.23 -5.17
CA GLN A 462 -7.67 10.56 -6.34
C GLN A 462 -8.52 9.37 -5.90
N PHE A 463 -9.68 9.21 -6.54
CA PHE A 463 -10.54 8.04 -6.42
C PHE A 463 -10.69 7.38 -7.78
N ARG A 464 -10.95 6.07 -7.79
CA ARG A 464 -11.20 5.30 -9.03
C ARG A 464 -12.47 5.79 -9.74
N VAL A 465 -13.52 6.08 -8.95
CA VAL A 465 -14.79 6.61 -9.43
C VAL A 465 -15.17 7.80 -8.54
N TRP A 466 -15.69 8.86 -9.15
CA TRP A 466 -16.16 10.08 -8.49
C TRP A 466 -17.69 10.13 -8.48
N ASP A 467 -18.32 9.18 -7.81
CA ASP A 467 -19.78 9.02 -7.70
C ASP A 467 -20.38 9.68 -6.46
N ASN A 468 -19.56 10.01 -5.47
CA ASN A 468 -19.98 10.64 -4.23
C ASN A 468 -19.77 12.17 -4.29
N GLU A 469 -20.87 12.92 -4.32
CA GLU A 469 -20.85 14.39 -4.36
C GLU A 469 -20.06 15.02 -3.20
N GLN A 470 -20.18 14.48 -1.99
CA GLN A 470 -19.42 14.96 -0.83
C GLN A 470 -17.92 14.73 -1.00
N ALA A 471 -17.53 13.60 -1.59
CA ALA A 471 -16.13 13.31 -1.91
C ALA A 471 -15.60 14.25 -3.00
N VAL A 472 -16.39 14.49 -4.06
CA VAL A 472 -16.07 15.46 -5.12
C VAL A 472 -15.90 16.86 -4.53
N ALA A 473 -16.85 17.31 -3.71
CA ALA A 473 -16.81 18.62 -3.06
C ALA A 473 -15.60 18.78 -2.13
N THR A 474 -15.17 17.70 -1.45
CA THR A 474 -14.06 17.74 -0.50
C THR A 474 -12.69 17.60 -1.18
N TYR A 475 -12.58 16.74 -2.19
CA TYR A 475 -11.30 16.30 -2.74
C TYR A 475 -11.09 16.60 -4.23
N GLY A 476 -12.15 16.77 -5.02
CA GLY A 476 -12.06 16.93 -6.48
C GLY A 476 -11.32 18.19 -6.92
N ALA A 477 -10.76 18.21 -8.14
CA ALA A 477 -10.10 19.41 -8.66
C ALA A 477 -11.09 20.58 -8.76
N LEU A 478 -10.67 21.78 -8.34
CA LEU A 478 -11.52 22.96 -8.45
C LEU A 478 -11.21 23.73 -9.72
N PRO A 479 -12.18 23.95 -10.60
CA PRO A 479 -11.95 24.76 -11.78
C PRO A 479 -11.69 26.21 -11.36
N PHE A 480 -10.93 26.93 -12.18
CA PHE A 480 -10.45 28.27 -11.89
C PHE A 480 -10.51 29.18 -13.12
N GLN A 481 -10.50 30.48 -12.88
CA GLN A 481 -10.24 31.51 -13.89
C GLN A 481 -8.86 32.10 -13.61
N LEU A 482 -7.97 32.12 -14.60
CA LEU A 482 -6.71 32.85 -14.49
C LEU A 482 -6.97 34.34 -14.68
N ILE A 483 -6.83 35.12 -13.60
CA ILE A 483 -7.04 36.58 -13.62
C ILE A 483 -5.80 37.30 -14.14
N SER A 484 -4.62 36.85 -13.73
CA SER A 484 -3.35 37.36 -14.25
C SER A 484 -2.21 36.39 -14.00
N ALA A 485 -1.25 36.35 -14.92
CA ALA A 485 0.06 35.73 -14.74
C ALA A 485 1.13 36.73 -15.19
N LYS A 486 1.97 37.20 -14.27
CA LYS A 486 2.99 38.24 -14.55
C LYS A 486 4.38 37.72 -14.21
N PHE A 487 5.31 37.93 -15.13
CA PHE A 487 6.73 37.63 -14.94
C PHE A 487 7.49 38.91 -14.59
N SER A 488 8.40 38.82 -13.63
CA SER A 488 9.36 39.88 -13.30
C SER A 488 10.77 39.29 -13.13
N PRO A 489 11.83 40.12 -13.18
CA PRO A 489 13.18 39.67 -12.82
C PRO A 489 13.18 38.96 -11.45
N ALA A 490 14.00 37.93 -11.31
CA ALA A 490 14.22 37.30 -10.02
C ALA A 490 15.18 38.18 -9.21
N ASP A 491 14.72 38.63 -8.04
CA ASP A 491 15.57 39.30 -7.05
C ASP A 491 16.61 38.32 -6.46
#